data_AF-A0A518BWH6-F1
#
_entry.id   AF-A0A518BWH6-F1
#
_cell.length_a   1.000
_cell.length_b   1.000
_cell.length_c   1.000
_cell.angle_alpha   90.00
_cell.angle_beta   90.00
_cell.angle_gamma   90.00
#
_symmetry.space_group_name_H-M   'P 1'
#
loop_
_entity.id
_entity.type
_entity.pdbx_description
1 polymer ?
#
loop_
_entity_poly.entity_id
_entity_poly.type
_entity_poly.pdbx_seq_one_letter_code
_entity_poly.pdbx_strand_id
1 'polypeptide(L)'
;MMNYIWAGLLLAALLFASYTDISDLSTDRYRNGVPVPVEIDLPPDLGETAQTVPMSLDPGAFVDHYGIEDEAEIAAIGEQLATPVEVAVRRTVDGDIEVRIPAEASFPEPLATLSTIDANVLRSGESIALLVEDGSALKFSSARLLKLKNSVAEGMDWAEWAAGYALKLIGILALFMGLLRIAEKAGLIEILVVVVRPIMRPLFPDVPKDHPAMGMIALNMTANMLGLGNAATPLGIKAMEELQTLNPKKDTATNAMVMLMAVDTASIQLIPPITVMAIMGVIAIDLYVTILIVTGLSLCIAIVLTKIFERMGAFARSNPNLEPMPASDEGGAS
;
A
#
# COMPACT_ATOMS: atom_id res chain seq x y z
N MET A 1 11.38 -8.29 -16.99
CA MET A 1 9.90 -8.43 -17.12
C MET A 1 9.14 -7.46 -16.24
N MET A 2 9.48 -7.34 -14.95
CA MET A 2 8.77 -6.46 -13.98
C MET A 2 8.62 -5.00 -14.44
N ASN A 3 9.66 -4.39 -15.04
CA ASN A 3 9.64 -2.98 -15.43
C ASN A 3 8.58 -2.64 -16.49
N TYR A 4 8.27 -3.59 -17.39
CA TYR A 4 7.26 -3.36 -18.43
C TYR A 4 5.84 -3.44 -17.88
N ILE A 5 5.62 -4.26 -16.85
CA ILE A 5 4.33 -4.34 -16.16
C ILE A 5 4.06 -3.03 -15.43
N TRP A 6 5.04 -2.53 -14.67
CA TRP A 6 4.93 -1.25 -13.98
C TRP A 6 4.75 -0.07 -14.93
N ALA A 7 5.51 -0.02 -16.02
CA ALA A 7 5.33 0.98 -17.06
C ALA A 7 3.93 0.90 -17.70
N GLY A 8 3.43 -0.33 -17.93
CA GLY A 8 2.07 -0.55 -18.45
C GLY A 8 0.99 -0.06 -17.49
N LEU A 9 1.11 -0.34 -16.19
CA LEU A 9 0.16 0.12 -15.17
C LEU A 9 0.17 1.65 -15.04
N LEU A 10 1.34 2.28 -15.04
CA LEU A 10 1.48 3.74 -15.02
C LEU A 10 0.81 4.38 -16.25
N LEU A 11 1.06 3.81 -17.43
CA LEU A 11 0.50 4.31 -18.68
C LEU A 11 -1.02 4.12 -18.72
N ALA A 12 -1.53 2.97 -18.25
CA ALA A 12 -2.97 2.72 -18.14
C ALA A 12 -3.65 3.70 -17.18
N ALA A 13 -3.05 3.98 -16.02
CA ALA A 13 -3.57 4.95 -15.06
C ALA A 13 -3.61 6.36 -15.65
N LEU A 14 -2.54 6.78 -16.36
CA LEU A 14 -2.48 8.09 -17.01
C LEU A 14 -3.49 8.23 -18.15
N LEU A 15 -3.68 7.18 -18.95
CA LEU A 15 -4.71 7.14 -19.99
C LEU A 15 -6.12 7.21 -19.39
N PHE A 16 -6.38 6.47 -18.31
CA PHE A 16 -7.67 6.50 -17.62
C PHE A 16 -7.96 7.90 -17.06
N ALA A 17 -7.00 8.50 -16.35
CA ALA A 17 -7.14 9.86 -15.81
C ALA A 17 -7.35 10.91 -16.91
N SER A 18 -6.63 10.77 -18.04
CA SER A 18 -6.81 11.65 -19.19
C SER A 18 -8.19 11.47 -19.83
N TYR A 19 -8.65 10.23 -19.97
CA TYR A 19 -9.97 9.93 -20.52
C TYR A 19 -11.08 10.50 -19.65
N THR A 20 -11.01 10.33 -18.32
CA THR A 20 -12.01 10.87 -17.41
C THR A 20 -12.01 12.41 -17.41
N ASP A 21 -10.84 13.05 -17.35
CA ASP A 21 -10.76 14.52 -17.43
C ASP A 21 -11.30 15.06 -18.77
N ILE A 22 -11.02 14.39 -19.89
CA ILE A 22 -11.59 14.76 -21.21
C ILE A 22 -13.10 14.57 -21.21
N SER A 23 -13.60 13.47 -20.65
CA SER A 23 -15.03 13.20 -20.54
C SER A 23 -15.73 14.27 -19.71
N ASP A 24 -15.20 14.59 -18.52
CA ASP A 24 -15.77 15.59 -17.60
C ASP A 24 -15.76 17.00 -18.23
N LEU A 25 -14.74 17.34 -19.02
CA LEU A 25 -14.70 18.58 -19.80
C LEU A 25 -15.72 18.59 -20.95
N SER A 26 -15.94 17.44 -21.60
CA SER A 26 -16.87 17.33 -22.74
C SER A 26 -18.34 17.37 -22.32
N THR A 27 -18.66 16.86 -21.15
CA THR A 27 -20.03 16.88 -20.58
C THR A 27 -20.30 18.11 -19.72
N ASP A 28 -19.30 19.01 -19.58
CA ASP A 28 -19.32 20.16 -18.66
C ASP A 28 -19.85 19.78 -17.25
N ARG A 29 -19.38 18.64 -16.75
CA ARG A 29 -19.84 18.03 -15.49
C ARG A 29 -19.83 19.01 -14.32
N TYR A 30 -18.83 19.88 -14.29
CA TYR A 30 -18.58 20.82 -13.20
C TYR A 30 -19.14 22.23 -13.48
N ARG A 31 -19.84 22.45 -14.61
CA ARG A 31 -20.36 23.75 -15.05
C ARG A 31 -19.35 24.89 -14.88
N ASN A 32 -18.17 24.70 -15.48
CA ASN A 32 -17.02 25.57 -15.22
C ASN A 32 -17.33 27.05 -15.55
N GLY A 33 -17.20 27.92 -14.55
CA GLY A 33 -17.42 29.37 -14.71
C GLY A 33 -18.86 29.82 -14.52
N VAL A 34 -19.80 28.91 -14.26
CA VAL A 34 -21.16 29.24 -13.80
C VAL A 34 -21.14 29.33 -12.27
N PRO A 35 -21.50 30.47 -11.66
CA PRO A 35 -21.52 30.60 -10.21
C PRO A 35 -22.57 29.68 -9.55
N VAL A 36 -22.19 29.02 -8.46
CA VAL A 36 -23.07 28.13 -7.67
C VAL A 36 -23.90 28.99 -6.72
N PRO A 37 -25.23 28.97 -6.78
CA PRO A 37 -26.07 29.77 -5.90
C PRO A 37 -25.90 29.34 -4.44
N VAL A 38 -25.75 30.32 -3.54
CA VAL A 38 -25.60 30.10 -2.10
C VAL A 38 -26.36 31.15 -1.30
N GLU A 39 -26.71 30.78 -0.08
CA GLU A 39 -27.23 31.70 0.92
C GLU A 39 -26.18 31.86 2.03
N ILE A 40 -25.62 33.06 2.14
CA ILE A 40 -24.64 33.42 3.17
C ILE A 40 -25.08 34.73 3.81
N ASP A 41 -25.21 34.74 5.13
CA ASP A 41 -25.47 35.97 5.89
C ASP A 41 -24.15 36.70 6.14
N LEU A 42 -23.89 37.75 5.35
CA LEU A 42 -22.63 38.49 5.39
C LEU A 42 -22.62 39.50 6.54
N PRO A 43 -21.56 39.53 7.38
CA PRO A 43 -21.43 40.53 8.44
C PRO A 43 -21.30 41.95 7.83
N PRO A 44 -21.98 42.96 8.40
CA PRO A 44 -21.92 44.33 7.90
C PRO A 44 -20.54 45.00 8.07
N ASP A 45 -19.66 44.44 8.90
CA ASP A 45 -18.31 44.94 9.21
C ASP A 45 -17.18 44.09 8.60
N LEU A 46 -17.45 43.37 7.51
CA LEU A 46 -16.48 42.48 6.87
C LEU A 46 -15.24 43.22 6.36
N GLY A 47 -14.13 43.07 7.08
CA GLY A 47 -12.78 43.54 6.72
C GLY A 47 -11.85 42.41 6.26
N GLU A 48 -10.54 42.62 6.39
CA GLU A 48 -9.51 41.65 5.99
C GLU A 48 -9.38 40.43 6.93
N THR A 49 -9.88 40.56 8.17
CA THR A 49 -9.90 39.48 9.15
C THR A 49 -11.02 38.50 8.82
N ALA A 50 -10.68 37.20 8.76
CA ALA A 50 -11.66 36.15 8.51
C ALA A 50 -12.69 36.04 9.64
N GLN A 51 -13.96 35.98 9.27
CA GLN A 51 -15.09 35.74 10.18
C GLN A 51 -15.83 34.48 9.76
N THR A 52 -16.21 33.64 10.71
CA THR A 52 -16.97 32.41 10.42
C THR A 52 -18.46 32.74 10.30
N VAL A 53 -19.09 32.25 9.23
CA VAL A 53 -20.51 32.42 8.94
C VAL A 53 -21.13 31.11 8.44
N PRO A 54 -22.41 30.86 8.75
CA PRO A 54 -23.12 29.73 8.18
C PRO A 54 -23.44 29.99 6.70
N MET A 55 -23.18 28.99 5.87
CA MET A 55 -23.54 28.95 4.45
C MET A 55 -24.55 27.82 4.22
N SER A 56 -25.68 28.13 3.60
CA SER A 56 -26.66 27.14 3.13
C SER A 56 -26.73 27.10 1.61
N LEU A 57 -27.06 25.93 1.07
CA LEU A 57 -27.34 25.72 -0.35
C LEU A 57 -28.78 25.21 -0.46
N ASP A 58 -29.58 25.83 -1.31
CA ASP A 58 -30.93 25.33 -1.61
C ASP A 58 -30.82 24.02 -2.43
N PRO A 59 -31.38 22.89 -1.94
CA PRO A 59 -31.26 21.61 -2.65
C PRO A 59 -31.89 21.62 -4.04
N GLY A 60 -33.00 22.35 -4.24
CA GLY A 60 -33.67 22.45 -5.53
C GLY A 60 -32.82 23.21 -6.55
N ALA A 61 -32.33 24.39 -6.14
CA ALA A 61 -31.42 25.20 -6.95
C ALA A 61 -30.13 24.45 -7.26
N PHE A 62 -29.61 23.63 -6.34
CA PHE A 62 -28.43 22.78 -6.57
C PHE A 62 -28.70 21.70 -7.63
N VAL A 63 -29.79 20.96 -7.49
CA VAL A 63 -30.19 19.90 -8.44
C VAL A 63 -30.40 20.46 -9.84
N ASP A 64 -31.09 21.60 -9.97
CA ASP A 64 -31.29 22.31 -11.24
C ASP A 64 -29.95 22.85 -11.80
N HIS A 65 -29.10 23.35 -10.90
CA HIS A 65 -27.77 23.86 -11.27
C HIS A 65 -26.84 22.75 -11.77
N TYR A 66 -26.99 21.49 -11.40
CA TYR A 66 -26.17 20.41 -11.97
C TYR A 66 -26.93 19.52 -12.96
N GLY A 67 -28.25 19.68 -13.09
CA GLY A 67 -29.08 18.88 -14.00
C GLY A 67 -29.16 17.42 -13.55
N ILE A 68 -29.33 17.20 -12.24
CA ILE A 68 -29.37 15.86 -11.65
C ILE A 68 -30.80 15.32 -11.77
N GLU A 69 -30.96 14.19 -12.44
CA GLU A 69 -32.27 13.59 -12.74
C GLU A 69 -32.58 12.34 -11.89
N ASP A 70 -31.58 11.76 -11.23
CA ASP A 70 -31.74 10.53 -10.44
C ASP A 70 -32.42 10.80 -9.09
N GLU A 71 -33.59 10.20 -8.87
CA GLU A 71 -34.39 10.42 -7.66
C GLU A 71 -33.68 10.00 -6.36
N ALA A 72 -32.85 8.96 -6.40
CA ALA A 72 -32.10 8.52 -5.23
C ALA A 72 -30.95 9.48 -4.91
N GLU A 73 -30.30 10.02 -5.93
CA GLU A 73 -29.25 11.05 -5.79
C GLU A 73 -29.84 12.36 -5.26
N ILE A 74 -30.99 12.80 -5.77
CA ILE A 74 -31.70 14.00 -5.29
C ILE A 74 -32.05 13.87 -3.79
N ALA A 75 -32.55 12.71 -3.36
CA ALA A 75 -32.88 12.48 -1.95
C ALA A 75 -31.64 12.55 -1.05
N ALA A 76 -30.52 11.97 -1.47
CA ALA A 76 -29.25 12.02 -0.74
C ALA A 76 -28.68 13.44 -0.65
N ILE A 77 -28.76 14.22 -1.75
CA ILE A 77 -28.35 15.63 -1.79
C ILE A 77 -29.17 16.46 -0.80
N GLY A 78 -30.48 16.24 -0.75
CA GLY A 78 -31.36 16.94 0.19
C GLY A 78 -31.00 16.70 1.65
N GLU A 79 -30.61 15.47 2.01
CA GLU A 79 -30.15 15.14 3.37
C GLU A 79 -28.79 15.79 3.68
N GLN A 80 -27.87 15.76 2.72
CA GLN A 80 -26.51 16.28 2.90
C GLN A 80 -26.46 17.82 2.97
N LEU A 81 -27.36 18.51 2.26
CA LEU A 81 -27.47 19.97 2.25
C LEU A 81 -28.41 20.51 3.35
N ALA A 82 -29.02 19.65 4.16
CA ALA A 82 -29.95 20.09 5.22
C ALA A 82 -29.26 20.86 6.35
N THR A 83 -27.97 20.64 6.56
CA THR A 83 -27.18 21.33 7.59
C THR A 83 -26.32 22.42 6.96
N PRO A 84 -26.43 23.69 7.43
CA PRO A 84 -25.52 24.75 7.02
C PRO A 84 -24.07 24.38 7.32
N VAL A 85 -23.17 24.77 6.43
CA VAL A 85 -21.73 24.59 6.58
C VAL A 85 -21.11 25.88 7.07
N GLU A 86 -20.33 25.81 8.15
CA GLU A 86 -19.57 26.95 8.65
C GLU A 86 -18.39 27.24 7.71
N VAL A 87 -18.37 28.43 7.12
CA VAL A 87 -17.31 28.89 6.21
C VAL A 87 -16.68 30.16 6.75
N ALA A 88 -15.39 30.36 6.48
CA ALA A 88 -14.70 31.59 6.89
C ALA A 88 -14.69 32.59 5.74
N VAL A 89 -15.30 33.76 5.94
CA VAL A 89 -15.36 34.84 4.94
C VAL A 89 -14.41 35.97 5.28
N ARG A 90 -13.74 36.54 4.28
CA ARG A 90 -12.94 37.76 4.43
C ARG A 90 -13.01 38.62 3.18
N ARG A 91 -12.82 39.93 3.33
CA ARG A 91 -12.67 40.85 2.19
C ARG A 91 -11.20 40.92 1.79
N THR A 92 -10.89 40.71 0.52
CA THR A 92 -9.54 40.86 -0.02
C THR A 92 -9.19 42.33 -0.21
N VAL A 93 -7.89 42.60 -0.38
CA VAL A 93 -7.38 43.97 -0.65
C VAL A 93 -7.95 44.55 -1.94
N ASP A 94 -8.30 43.68 -2.89
CA ASP A 94 -8.89 44.04 -4.19
C ASP A 94 -10.41 44.29 -4.11
N GLY A 95 -11.03 44.07 -2.94
CA GLY A 95 -12.44 44.33 -2.66
C GLY A 95 -13.36 43.13 -2.79
N ASP A 96 -12.87 42.00 -3.30
CA ASP A 96 -13.61 40.74 -3.43
C ASP A 96 -13.86 40.09 -2.06
N ILE A 97 -14.91 39.26 -1.97
CA ILE A 97 -15.18 38.46 -0.77
C ILE A 97 -14.68 37.04 -1.02
N GLU A 98 -13.65 36.65 -0.26
CA GLU A 98 -13.10 35.31 -0.26
C GLU A 98 -13.85 34.46 0.76
N VAL A 99 -14.33 33.30 0.32
CA VAL A 99 -14.97 32.28 1.15
C VAL A 99 -14.02 31.09 1.26
N ARG A 100 -13.59 30.79 2.48
CA ARG A 100 -12.76 29.64 2.79
C ARG A 100 -13.61 28.53 3.35
N ILE A 101 -13.53 27.39 2.68
CA ILE A 101 -14.29 26.20 3.01
C ILE A 101 -13.34 25.24 3.73
N PRO A 102 -13.70 24.75 4.94
CA PRO A 102 -12.87 23.83 5.70
C PRO A 102 -12.80 22.45 5.02
N ALA A 103 -11.70 21.72 5.23
CA ALA A 103 -11.46 20.42 4.60
C ALA A 103 -12.48 19.35 5.01
N GLU A 104 -13.04 19.51 6.21
CA GLU A 104 -14.02 18.62 6.83
C GLU A 104 -15.45 18.90 6.34
N ALA A 105 -15.65 19.96 5.55
CA ALA A 105 -16.96 20.26 4.99
C ALA A 105 -17.39 19.17 4.00
N SER A 106 -18.56 18.60 4.25
CA SER A 106 -19.15 17.57 3.42
C SER A 106 -20.14 18.18 2.44
N PHE A 107 -19.84 18.13 1.15
CA PHE A 107 -20.75 18.52 0.07
C PHE A 107 -21.17 17.32 -0.78
N PRO A 108 -22.29 17.41 -1.49
CA PRO A 108 -22.62 16.49 -2.57
C PRO A 108 -21.70 16.68 -3.78
N GLU A 109 -21.52 15.63 -4.57
CA GLU A 109 -20.95 15.75 -5.92
C GLU A 109 -21.92 16.55 -6.81
N PRO A 110 -21.43 17.38 -7.75
CA PRO A 110 -20.03 17.63 -8.12
C PRO A 110 -19.28 18.66 -7.25
N LEU A 111 -19.99 19.35 -6.33
CA LEU A 111 -19.43 20.45 -5.52
C LEU A 111 -18.33 19.98 -4.57
N ALA A 112 -18.44 18.76 -4.03
CA ALA A 112 -17.41 18.13 -3.21
C ALA A 112 -16.04 18.09 -3.92
N THR A 113 -16.03 17.75 -5.21
CA THR A 113 -14.80 17.77 -5.99
C THR A 113 -14.32 19.22 -6.21
N LEU A 114 -15.23 20.17 -6.49
CA LEU A 114 -14.87 21.59 -6.66
C LEU A 114 -14.26 22.22 -5.40
N SER A 115 -14.78 21.87 -4.22
CA SER A 115 -14.30 22.36 -2.93
C SER A 115 -12.96 21.73 -2.51
N THR A 116 -12.33 20.88 -3.31
CA THR A 116 -11.00 20.31 -3.02
C THR A 116 -9.91 20.80 -3.98
N ILE A 117 -10.29 21.49 -5.07
CA ILE A 117 -9.37 21.88 -6.16
C ILE A 117 -8.19 22.71 -5.61
N ASP A 118 -8.50 23.75 -4.85
CA ASP A 118 -7.49 24.67 -4.34
C ASP A 118 -6.86 24.20 -3.02
N ALA A 119 -7.57 23.35 -2.26
CA ALA A 119 -7.05 22.76 -1.03
C ALA A 119 -5.81 21.88 -1.30
N ASN A 120 -5.88 21.07 -2.37
CA ASN A 120 -4.78 20.19 -2.77
C ASN A 120 -3.57 20.97 -3.32
N VAL A 121 -3.80 22.13 -3.95
CA VAL A 121 -2.72 23.00 -4.48
C VAL A 121 -2.01 23.74 -3.35
N LEU A 122 -2.74 24.20 -2.34
CA LEU A 122 -2.21 25.02 -1.25
C LEU A 122 -1.61 24.20 -0.10
N ARG A 123 -1.86 22.88 -0.05
CA ARG A 123 -1.49 21.99 1.09
C ARG A 123 -1.99 22.49 2.45
N SER A 124 -2.98 23.38 2.46
CA SER A 124 -3.55 24.02 3.65
C SER A 124 -4.78 23.29 4.19
N GLY A 125 -5.34 22.32 3.44
CA GLY A 125 -6.60 21.66 3.76
C GLY A 125 -7.84 22.51 3.43
N GLU A 126 -7.75 23.83 3.54
CA GLU A 126 -8.83 24.76 3.16
C GLU A 126 -8.85 25.04 1.65
N SER A 127 -10.05 25.07 1.06
CA SER A 127 -10.25 25.57 -0.30
C SER A 127 -10.79 27.00 -0.32
N ILE A 128 -10.58 27.68 -1.44
CA ILE A 128 -10.94 29.08 -1.63
C ILE A 128 -11.98 29.17 -2.75
N ALA A 129 -13.09 29.83 -2.47
CA ALA A 129 -14.06 30.28 -3.46
C ALA A 129 -14.23 31.80 -3.37
N LEU A 130 -14.62 32.43 -4.48
CA LEU A 130 -14.90 33.87 -4.51
C LEU A 130 -16.41 34.09 -4.56
N LEU A 131 -16.93 35.00 -3.74
CA LEU A 131 -18.32 35.43 -3.82
C LEU A 131 -18.50 36.33 -5.06
N VAL A 132 -19.60 36.17 -5.79
CA VAL A 132 -19.99 37.10 -6.87
C VAL A 132 -20.37 38.47 -6.26
N GLU A 133 -20.21 39.56 -7.01
CA GLU A 133 -20.47 40.95 -6.54
C GLU A 133 -21.82 41.14 -5.83
N ASP A 134 -22.86 40.40 -6.25
CA ASP A 134 -24.21 40.46 -5.68
C ASP A 134 -24.40 39.63 -4.39
N GLY A 135 -23.36 38.93 -3.93
CA GLY A 135 -23.36 38.16 -2.69
C GLY A 135 -24.09 36.82 -2.71
N SER A 136 -24.70 36.46 -3.84
CA SER A 136 -25.68 35.37 -3.95
C SER A 136 -25.13 34.07 -4.53
N ALA A 137 -23.85 34.04 -4.95
CA ALA A 137 -23.27 32.86 -5.56
C ALA A 137 -21.76 32.76 -5.33
N LEU A 138 -21.26 31.52 -5.31
CA LEU A 138 -19.84 31.19 -5.26
C LEU A 138 -19.28 30.89 -6.64
N LYS A 139 -18.15 31.51 -6.94
CA LYS A 139 -17.33 31.25 -8.11
C LYS A 139 -16.11 30.42 -7.69
N PHE A 140 -16.07 29.18 -8.15
CA PHE A 140 -14.94 28.28 -7.96
C PHE A 140 -13.88 28.48 -9.05
N SER A 141 -12.66 28.06 -8.75
CA SER A 141 -11.60 27.90 -9.75
C SER A 141 -12.00 26.84 -10.77
N SER A 142 -11.51 26.97 -12.01
CA SER A 142 -11.88 26.04 -13.07
C SER A 142 -11.34 24.63 -12.79
N ALA A 143 -12.26 23.65 -12.72
CA ALA A 143 -12.02 22.22 -12.64
C ALA A 143 -11.43 21.70 -13.95
N ARG A 144 -10.11 21.86 -14.11
CA ARG A 144 -9.35 21.35 -15.27
C ARG A 144 -8.28 20.37 -14.84
N LEU A 145 -8.28 19.22 -15.50
CA LEU A 145 -7.31 18.13 -15.34
C LEU A 145 -7.20 17.66 -13.88
N LEU A 146 -8.35 17.54 -13.20
CA LEU A 146 -8.38 17.25 -11.77
C LEU A 146 -7.87 15.85 -11.47
N LYS A 147 -8.29 14.86 -12.26
CA LYS A 147 -7.86 13.48 -12.06
C LYS A 147 -6.36 13.34 -12.31
N LEU A 148 -5.83 14.01 -13.34
CA LEU A 148 -4.38 14.04 -13.58
C LEU A 148 -3.60 14.74 -12.46
N LYS A 149 -4.05 15.92 -11.99
CA LYS A 149 -3.39 16.65 -10.91
C LYS A 149 -3.35 15.86 -9.61
N ASN A 150 -4.49 15.28 -9.21
CA ASN A 150 -4.58 14.47 -7.98
C ASN A 150 -3.70 13.22 -8.09
N SER A 151 -3.71 12.53 -9.23
CA SER A 151 -2.85 11.35 -9.46
C SER A 151 -1.36 11.67 -9.28
N VAL A 152 -0.91 12.84 -9.74
CA VAL A 152 0.49 13.27 -9.58
C VAL A 152 0.81 13.62 -8.12
N ALA A 153 -0.12 14.32 -7.43
CA ALA A 153 0.05 14.67 -6.02
C ALA A 153 0.12 13.43 -5.14
N GLU A 154 -0.85 12.52 -5.27
CA GLU A 154 -0.86 11.23 -4.58
C GLU A 154 0.41 10.42 -4.88
N GLY A 155 0.85 10.40 -6.15
CA GLY A 155 2.09 9.73 -6.54
C GLY A 155 3.32 10.29 -5.82
N MET A 156 3.36 11.59 -5.55
CA MET A 156 4.43 12.21 -4.76
C MET A 156 4.36 11.82 -3.28
N ASP A 157 3.16 11.78 -2.71
CA ASP A 157 2.94 11.38 -1.31
C ASP A 157 3.36 9.91 -1.10
N TRP A 158 3.05 9.03 -2.05
CA TRP A 158 3.52 7.64 -2.04
C TRP A 158 5.05 7.53 -2.14
N ALA A 159 5.69 8.39 -2.92
CA ALA A 159 7.15 8.43 -3.02
C ALA A 159 7.80 8.88 -1.70
N GLU A 160 7.25 9.91 -1.05
CA GLU A 160 7.69 10.36 0.27
C GLU A 160 7.51 9.26 1.32
N TRP A 161 6.33 8.63 1.34
CA TRP A 161 6.05 7.52 2.24
C TRP A 161 7.03 6.36 2.04
N ALA A 162 7.28 5.96 0.79
CA ALA A 162 8.19 4.86 0.46
C ALA A 162 9.63 5.18 0.89
N ALA A 163 10.11 6.41 0.63
CA ALA A 163 11.44 6.85 1.05
C ALA A 163 11.57 6.85 2.58
N GLY A 164 10.57 7.40 3.28
CA GLY A 164 10.53 7.41 4.74
C GLY A 164 10.49 5.99 5.34
N TYR A 165 9.75 5.08 4.72
CA TYR A 165 9.68 3.69 5.13
C TYR A 165 11.00 2.95 4.90
N ALA A 166 11.64 3.14 3.74
CA ALA A 166 12.95 2.56 3.44
C ALA A 166 14.02 2.97 4.46
N LEU A 167 14.06 4.25 4.86
CA LEU A 167 14.98 4.73 5.90
C LEU A 167 14.73 4.07 7.27
N LYS A 168 13.47 3.90 7.67
CA LYS A 168 13.10 3.18 8.90
C LYS A 168 13.57 1.74 8.85
N LEU A 169 13.39 1.06 7.71
CA LEU A 169 13.86 -0.30 7.49
C LEU A 169 15.39 -0.39 7.62
N ILE A 170 16.14 0.50 6.96
CA ILE A 170 17.62 0.48 7.04
C ILE A 170 18.11 0.51 8.49
N GLY A 171 17.50 1.34 9.35
CA GLY A 171 17.88 1.43 10.77
C GLY A 171 17.66 0.12 11.53
N ILE A 172 16.48 -0.48 11.40
CA ILE A 172 16.18 -1.76 12.07
C ILE A 172 17.03 -2.90 11.50
N LEU A 173 17.26 -2.93 10.18
CA LEU A 173 18.12 -3.92 9.54
C LEU A 173 19.56 -3.84 10.04
N ALA A 174 20.13 -2.64 10.11
CA ALA A 174 21.49 -2.42 10.61
C ALA A 174 21.63 -2.87 12.07
N LEU A 175 20.63 -2.60 12.91
CA LEU A 175 20.62 -3.03 14.32
C LEU A 175 20.62 -4.56 14.44
N PHE A 176 19.70 -5.25 13.77
CA PHE A 176 19.59 -6.71 13.86
C PHE A 176 20.80 -7.41 13.24
N MET A 177 21.31 -6.93 12.10
CA MET A 177 22.54 -7.47 11.51
C MET A 177 23.76 -7.23 12.42
N GLY A 178 23.83 -6.09 13.10
CA GLY A 178 24.87 -5.80 14.09
C GLY A 178 24.81 -6.74 15.29
N LEU A 179 23.63 -6.91 15.89
CA LEU A 179 23.40 -7.85 16.99
C LEU A 179 23.72 -9.28 16.57
N LEU A 180 23.35 -9.66 15.34
CA LEU A 180 23.64 -10.98 14.81
C LEU A 180 25.14 -11.23 14.69
N ARG A 181 25.91 -10.26 14.17
CA ARG A 181 27.38 -10.36 14.13
C ARG A 181 28.01 -10.49 15.51
N ILE A 182 27.40 -9.90 16.54
CA ILE A 182 27.84 -10.09 17.93
C ILE A 182 27.53 -11.52 18.39
N ALA A 183 26.32 -12.02 18.13
CA ALA A 183 25.92 -13.39 18.48
C ALA A 183 26.78 -14.46 17.78
N GLU A 184 27.12 -14.25 16.51
CA GLU A 184 28.04 -15.08 15.72
C GLU A 184 29.43 -15.10 16.34
N LYS A 185 30.01 -13.92 16.62
CA LYS A 185 31.31 -13.83 17.29
C LYS A 185 31.31 -14.42 18.71
N ALA A 186 30.15 -14.45 19.36
CA ALA A 186 29.97 -15.04 20.69
C ALA A 186 29.77 -16.56 20.67
N GLY A 187 29.69 -17.20 19.50
CA GLY A 187 29.47 -18.65 19.38
C GLY A 187 28.00 -19.07 19.57
N LEU A 188 27.07 -18.12 19.71
CA LEU A 188 25.66 -18.40 20.02
C LEU A 188 24.92 -19.01 18.82
N ILE A 189 25.33 -18.64 17.61
CA ILE A 189 24.72 -19.14 16.36
C ILE A 189 25.03 -20.61 16.17
N GLU A 190 26.25 -21.03 16.48
CA GLU A 190 26.71 -22.43 16.42
C GLU A 190 25.91 -23.30 17.39
N ILE A 191 25.65 -22.79 18.60
CA ILE A 191 24.81 -23.48 19.60
C ILE A 191 23.38 -23.62 19.05
N LEU A 192 22.80 -22.54 18.51
CA LEU A 192 21.47 -22.58 17.93
C LEU A 192 21.39 -23.58 16.78
N VAL A 193 22.36 -23.56 15.86
CA VAL A 193 22.45 -24.49 14.73
C VAL A 193 22.47 -25.93 15.22
N VAL A 194 23.23 -26.26 16.28
CA VAL A 194 23.25 -27.62 16.85
C VAL A 194 21.88 -28.03 17.38
N VAL A 195 21.13 -27.11 18.02
CA VAL A 195 19.81 -27.36 18.59
C VAL A 195 18.75 -27.60 17.51
N VAL A 196 18.71 -26.80 16.44
CA VAL A 196 17.73 -26.95 15.35
C VAL A 196 18.17 -27.91 14.24
N ARG A 197 19.43 -28.34 14.24
CA ARG A 197 19.99 -29.36 13.33
C ARG A 197 19.11 -30.57 13.02
N PRO A 198 18.46 -31.24 14.00
CA PRO A 198 17.65 -32.43 13.72
C PRO A 198 16.47 -32.13 12.80
N ILE A 199 15.92 -30.92 12.84
CA ILE A 199 14.81 -30.49 12.00
C ILE A 199 15.33 -30.02 10.63
N MET A 200 16.45 -29.30 10.61
CA MET A 200 16.94 -28.68 9.39
C MET A 200 17.62 -29.64 8.42
N ARG A 201 18.35 -30.63 8.94
CA ARG A 201 19.10 -31.59 8.12
C ARG A 201 18.22 -32.37 7.11
N PRO A 202 17.02 -32.87 7.47
CA PRO A 202 16.13 -33.50 6.48
C PRO A 202 15.50 -32.51 5.50
N LEU A 203 15.32 -31.25 5.91
CA LEU A 203 14.73 -30.21 5.05
C LEU A 203 15.73 -29.71 3.99
N PHE A 204 16.98 -29.50 4.39
CA PHE A 204 18.06 -28.93 3.58
C PHE A 204 19.24 -29.92 3.40
N PRO A 205 19.04 -31.05 2.70
CA PRO A 205 20.07 -32.07 2.54
C PRO A 205 21.29 -31.61 1.72
N ASP A 206 21.08 -30.64 0.81
CA ASP A 206 22.10 -30.15 -0.13
C ASP A 206 23.05 -29.11 0.49
N VAL A 207 22.76 -28.64 1.71
CA VAL A 207 23.57 -27.61 2.38
C VAL A 207 24.64 -28.28 3.25
N PRO A 208 25.94 -27.98 3.05
CA PRO A 208 27.00 -28.54 3.88
C PRO A 208 26.83 -28.15 5.36
N LYS A 209 27.18 -29.07 6.25
CA LYS A 209 26.90 -28.95 7.69
C LYS A 209 27.59 -27.77 8.37
N ASP A 210 28.74 -27.36 7.84
CA ASP A 210 29.58 -26.29 8.39
C ASP A 210 29.47 -25.00 7.57
N HIS A 211 28.51 -24.92 6.64
CA HIS A 211 28.30 -23.74 5.81
C HIS A 211 27.45 -22.69 6.55
N PRO A 212 27.80 -21.39 6.49
CA PRO A 212 27.07 -20.31 7.16
C PRO A 212 25.59 -20.21 6.78
N ALA A 213 25.22 -20.65 5.57
CA ALA A 213 23.83 -20.74 5.12
C ALA A 213 22.94 -21.48 6.14
N MET A 214 23.46 -22.51 6.79
CA MET A 214 22.68 -23.32 7.71
C MET A 214 22.29 -22.53 8.97
N GLY A 215 23.17 -21.67 9.46
CA GLY A 215 22.88 -20.73 10.55
C GLY A 215 21.90 -19.64 10.16
N MET A 216 22.06 -19.05 8.97
CA MET A 216 21.15 -18.00 8.49
C MET A 216 19.73 -18.51 8.29
N ILE A 217 19.56 -19.72 7.74
CA ILE A 217 18.25 -20.37 7.62
C ILE A 217 17.65 -20.62 9.01
N ALA A 218 18.45 -21.10 9.97
CA ALA A 218 17.98 -21.36 11.33
C ALA A 218 17.42 -20.11 11.99
N LEU A 219 18.14 -19.00 11.83
CA LEU A 219 17.78 -17.70 12.39
C LEU A 219 16.55 -17.11 11.72
N ASN A 220 16.46 -17.17 10.39
CA ASN A 220 15.29 -16.71 9.65
C ASN A 220 14.04 -17.52 10.05
N MET A 221 14.12 -18.85 10.08
CA MET A 221 13.02 -19.71 10.55
C MET A 221 12.65 -19.39 12.01
N THR A 222 13.63 -19.21 12.90
CA THR A 222 13.36 -18.88 14.31
C THR A 222 12.70 -17.51 14.46
N ALA A 223 13.16 -16.49 13.72
CA ALA A 223 12.57 -15.15 13.72
C ALA A 223 11.14 -15.18 13.20
N ASN A 224 10.89 -15.94 12.12
CA ASN A 224 9.54 -16.20 11.61
C ASN A 224 8.68 -16.90 12.66
N MET A 225 9.17 -17.95 13.32
CA MET A 225 8.41 -18.69 14.34
C MET A 225 8.07 -17.84 15.57
N LEU A 226 8.96 -16.95 15.98
CA LEU A 226 8.78 -16.06 17.15
C LEU A 226 7.97 -14.79 16.86
N GLY A 227 7.56 -14.56 15.61
CA GLY A 227 6.73 -13.40 15.24
C GLY A 227 7.53 -12.12 15.09
N LEU A 228 8.86 -12.24 14.96
CA LEU A 228 9.78 -11.15 14.70
C LEU A 228 9.87 -10.88 13.19
N GLY A 229 8.73 -10.77 12.50
CA GLY A 229 8.66 -10.68 11.03
C GLY A 229 9.52 -9.55 10.43
N ASN A 230 9.62 -8.41 11.11
CA ASN A 230 10.46 -7.28 10.71
C ASN A 230 11.97 -7.61 10.69
N ALA A 231 12.40 -8.62 11.45
CA ALA A 231 13.76 -9.15 11.46
C ALA A 231 13.91 -10.42 10.62
N ALA A 232 12.82 -11.13 10.31
CA ALA A 232 12.88 -12.40 9.58
C ALA A 232 13.21 -12.22 8.10
N THR A 233 12.59 -11.23 7.43
CA THR A 233 12.85 -10.91 6.01
C THR A 233 14.32 -10.64 5.69
N PRO A 234 15.05 -9.76 6.41
CA PRO A 234 16.47 -9.53 6.13
C PRO A 234 17.35 -10.75 6.41
N LEU A 235 17.02 -11.55 7.44
CA LEU A 235 17.71 -12.81 7.71
C LEU A 235 17.46 -13.80 6.57
N GLY A 236 16.25 -13.81 6.00
CA GLY A 236 15.88 -14.63 4.84
C GLY A 236 16.63 -14.22 3.58
N ILE A 237 16.76 -12.91 3.32
CA ILE A 237 17.60 -12.39 2.22
C ILE A 237 19.05 -12.83 2.41
N LYS A 238 19.60 -12.67 3.62
CA LYS A 238 20.97 -13.12 3.92
C LYS A 238 21.12 -14.64 3.75
N ALA A 239 20.13 -15.43 4.17
CA ALA A 239 20.11 -16.88 3.95
C ALA A 239 20.09 -17.23 2.46
N MET A 240 19.31 -16.50 1.64
CA MET A 240 19.29 -16.66 0.19
C MET A 240 20.63 -16.30 -0.45
N GLU A 241 21.29 -15.22 -0.01
CA GLU A 241 22.65 -14.87 -0.46
C GLU A 241 23.66 -16.00 -0.17
N GLU A 242 23.62 -16.56 1.05
CA GLU A 242 24.50 -17.66 1.43
C GLU A 242 24.16 -18.96 0.69
N LEU A 243 22.88 -19.25 0.41
CA LEU A 243 22.50 -20.37 -0.47
C LEU A 243 22.96 -20.12 -1.92
N GLN A 244 23.00 -18.86 -2.35
CA GLN A 244 23.41 -18.49 -3.69
C GLN A 244 24.90 -18.73 -3.90
N THR A 245 25.75 -18.70 -2.87
CA THR A 245 27.18 -19.05 -3.01
C THR A 245 27.37 -20.52 -3.40
N LEU A 246 26.51 -21.40 -2.89
CA LEU A 246 26.48 -22.84 -3.19
C LEU A 246 25.82 -23.16 -4.54
N ASN A 247 25.08 -22.21 -5.12
CA ASN A 247 24.35 -22.42 -6.36
C ASN A 247 25.29 -22.43 -7.59
N PRO A 248 25.38 -23.54 -8.34
CA PRO A 248 26.20 -23.62 -9.55
C PRO A 248 25.64 -22.80 -10.72
N LYS A 249 24.33 -22.51 -10.74
CA LYS A 249 23.69 -21.71 -11.80
C LYS A 249 22.88 -20.57 -11.19
N LYS A 250 23.45 -19.36 -11.20
CA LYS A 250 22.90 -18.20 -10.47
C LYS A 250 21.47 -17.82 -10.90
N ASP A 251 21.09 -18.07 -12.14
CA ASP A 251 19.76 -17.73 -12.68
C ASP A 251 18.70 -18.81 -12.44
N THR A 252 19.01 -19.86 -11.68
CA THR A 252 18.08 -20.98 -11.42
C THR A 252 18.10 -21.33 -9.94
N ALA A 253 16.95 -21.38 -9.29
CA ALA A 253 16.86 -21.69 -7.86
C ALA A 253 17.20 -23.16 -7.58
N THR A 254 17.91 -23.41 -6.47
CA THR A 254 18.16 -24.77 -5.97
C THR A 254 16.98 -25.27 -5.13
N ASN A 255 16.90 -26.59 -4.90
CA ASN A 255 15.88 -27.17 -4.00
C ASN A 255 15.93 -26.57 -2.60
N ALA A 256 17.13 -26.25 -2.08
CA ALA A 256 17.29 -25.59 -0.79
C ALA A 256 16.66 -24.18 -0.77
N MET A 257 16.82 -23.40 -1.85
CA MET A 257 16.18 -22.08 -1.96
C MET A 257 14.65 -22.17 -2.05
N VAL A 258 14.14 -23.12 -2.84
CA VAL A 258 12.69 -23.34 -2.97
C VAL A 258 12.10 -23.79 -1.63
N MET A 259 12.78 -24.69 -0.91
CA MET A 259 12.36 -25.14 0.42
C MET A 259 12.35 -23.98 1.42
N LEU A 260 13.38 -23.13 1.44
CA LEU A 260 13.41 -21.95 2.30
C LEU A 260 12.21 -21.04 2.04
N MET A 261 11.93 -20.75 0.78
CA MET A 261 10.78 -19.91 0.39
C MET A 261 9.44 -20.55 0.79
N ALA A 262 9.28 -21.86 0.59
CA ALA A 262 8.06 -22.58 0.95
C ALA A 262 7.82 -22.56 2.46
N VAL A 263 8.88 -22.77 3.25
CA VAL A 263 8.84 -22.70 4.71
C VAL A 263 8.52 -21.29 5.19
N ASP A 264 9.14 -20.26 4.63
CA ASP A 264 8.87 -18.86 5.03
C ASP A 264 7.44 -18.41 4.68
N THR A 265 6.91 -18.90 3.56
CA THR A 265 5.53 -18.60 3.13
C THR A 265 4.49 -19.32 4.00
N ALA A 266 4.78 -20.54 4.43
CA ALA A 266 3.86 -21.39 5.19
C ALA A 266 4.12 -21.41 6.70
N SER A 267 5.07 -20.60 7.18
CA SER A 267 5.69 -20.71 8.51
C SER A 267 4.71 -20.88 9.67
N ILE A 268 5.12 -21.71 10.64
CA ILE A 268 4.42 -21.87 11.91
C ILE A 268 4.72 -20.68 12.83
N GLN A 269 3.67 -20.07 13.36
CA GLN A 269 3.78 -18.87 14.18
C GLN A 269 3.54 -19.24 15.66
N LEU A 270 4.60 -19.42 16.45
CA LEU A 270 4.53 -19.85 17.86
C LEU A 270 4.06 -18.76 18.82
N ILE A 271 4.22 -17.49 18.43
CA ILE A 271 3.72 -16.35 19.19
C ILE A 271 2.75 -15.62 18.25
N PRO A 272 1.47 -15.38 18.63
CA PRO A 272 0.55 -14.63 17.80
C PRO A 272 1.20 -13.35 17.26
N PRO A 273 0.92 -12.95 16.01
CA PRO A 273 1.45 -11.70 15.50
C PRO A 273 1.15 -10.57 16.49
N ILE A 274 2.17 -9.81 16.85
CA ILE A 274 2.06 -8.69 17.81
C ILE A 274 0.94 -7.73 17.37
N THR A 275 0.72 -7.61 16.06
CA THR A 275 -0.37 -6.84 15.45
C THR A 275 -1.76 -7.37 15.81
N VAL A 276 -1.99 -8.69 15.78
CA VAL A 276 -3.27 -9.30 16.18
C VAL A 276 -3.51 -9.07 17.67
N MET A 277 -2.47 -9.22 18.50
CA MET A 277 -2.57 -8.93 19.93
C MET A 277 -2.80 -7.44 20.23
N ALA A 278 -2.20 -6.53 19.43
CA ALA A 278 -2.39 -5.10 19.56
C ALA A 278 -3.81 -4.64 19.16
N ILE A 279 -4.43 -5.31 18.18
CA ILE A 279 -5.77 -4.96 17.68
C ILE A 279 -6.87 -5.60 18.54
N MET A 280 -6.73 -6.88 18.91
CA MET A 280 -7.79 -7.66 19.56
C MET A 280 -7.59 -7.81 21.08
N GLY A 281 -6.45 -7.37 21.61
CA GLY A 281 -6.15 -7.49 23.04
C GLY A 281 -6.17 -8.94 23.52
N VAL A 282 -6.79 -9.18 24.68
CA VAL A 282 -6.78 -10.49 25.35
C VAL A 282 -7.58 -11.56 24.58
N ILE A 283 -8.54 -11.15 23.74
CA ILE A 283 -9.37 -12.05 22.91
C ILE A 283 -8.51 -12.78 21.85
N ALA A 284 -7.36 -12.21 21.47
CA ALA A 284 -6.40 -12.86 20.55
C ALA A 284 -5.89 -14.21 21.08
N ILE A 285 -5.93 -14.45 22.39
CA ILE A 285 -5.50 -15.72 23.02
C ILE A 285 -6.41 -16.87 22.59
N ASP A 286 -7.71 -16.63 22.40
CA ASP A 286 -8.66 -17.68 22.00
C ASP A 286 -8.39 -18.18 20.57
N LEU A 287 -7.76 -17.35 19.73
CA LEU A 287 -7.36 -17.70 18.37
C LEU A 287 -6.02 -18.45 18.31
N TYR A 288 -5.24 -18.45 19.39
CA TYR A 288 -3.87 -18.97 19.40
C TYR A 288 -3.78 -20.44 18.98
N VAL A 289 -4.62 -21.30 19.55
CA VAL A 289 -4.64 -22.74 19.24
C VAL A 289 -4.99 -22.97 17.78
N THR A 290 -5.98 -22.24 17.25
CA THR A 290 -6.39 -22.32 15.85
C THR A 290 -5.27 -21.88 14.92
N ILE A 291 -4.59 -20.76 15.22
CA ILE A 291 -3.46 -20.26 14.43
C ILE A 291 -2.33 -21.28 14.39
N LEU A 292 -1.96 -21.87 15.53
CA LEU A 292 -0.92 -22.90 15.60
C LEU A 292 -1.26 -24.13 14.76
N ILE A 293 -2.49 -24.62 14.86
CA ILE A 293 -2.94 -25.80 14.11
C ILE A 293 -2.90 -25.50 12.61
N VAL A 294 -3.51 -24.40 12.17
CA VAL A 294 -3.60 -24.05 10.75
C VAL A 294 -2.24 -23.79 10.14
N THR A 295 -1.37 -23.02 10.82
CA THR A 295 -0.02 -22.73 10.32
C THR A 295 0.88 -23.96 10.36
N GLY A 296 0.75 -24.84 11.37
CA GLY A 296 1.43 -26.12 11.41
C GLY A 296 1.02 -27.06 10.26
N LEU A 297 -0.28 -27.15 9.96
CA LEU A 297 -0.80 -27.90 8.82
C LEU A 297 -0.29 -27.32 7.49
N SER A 298 -0.34 -26.00 7.34
CA SER A 298 0.18 -25.29 6.17
C SER A 298 1.65 -25.60 5.93
N LEU A 299 2.47 -25.50 6.97
CA LEU A 299 3.91 -25.80 6.91
C LEU A 299 4.16 -27.26 6.51
N CYS A 300 3.44 -28.21 7.11
CA CYS A 300 3.55 -29.63 6.76
C CYS A 300 3.21 -29.87 5.28
N ILE A 301 2.10 -29.30 4.79
CA ILE A 301 1.68 -29.41 3.39
C ILE A 301 2.73 -28.80 2.47
N ALA A 302 3.24 -27.60 2.79
CA ALA A 302 4.26 -26.93 2.00
C ALA A 302 5.55 -27.76 1.88
N ILE A 303 6.04 -28.32 2.99
CA ILE A 303 7.22 -29.19 3.00
C ILE A 303 6.99 -30.45 2.17
N VAL A 304 5.86 -31.13 2.38
CA VAL A 304 5.51 -32.37 1.66
C VAL A 304 5.39 -32.12 0.16
N LEU A 305 4.65 -31.09 -0.25
CA LEU A 305 4.50 -30.75 -1.67
C LEU A 305 5.82 -30.35 -2.30
N THR A 306 6.66 -29.57 -1.59
CA THR A 306 7.99 -29.21 -2.10
C THR A 306 8.86 -30.45 -2.31
N LYS A 307 8.82 -31.42 -1.39
CA LYS A 307 9.55 -32.70 -1.53
C LYS A 307 9.00 -33.60 -2.64
N ILE A 308 7.68 -33.60 -2.87
CA ILE A 308 7.06 -34.33 -3.97
C ILE A 308 7.48 -33.70 -5.30
N PHE A 309 7.39 -32.36 -5.42
CA PHE A 309 7.75 -31.65 -6.63
C PHE A 309 9.23 -31.77 -6.94
N GLU A 310 10.11 -31.71 -5.94
CA GLU A 310 11.56 -31.99 -6.08
C GLU A 310 11.83 -33.34 -6.79
N ARG A 311 10.96 -34.35 -6.61
CA ARG A 311 11.11 -35.69 -7.21
C ARG A 311 10.39 -35.86 -8.54
N MET A 312 9.52 -34.94 -8.93
CA MET A 312 8.79 -35.01 -10.20
C MET A 312 9.73 -34.68 -11.36
N GLY A 313 9.70 -35.49 -12.43
CA GLY A 313 10.70 -35.44 -13.51
C GLY A 313 10.90 -34.07 -14.17
N ALA A 314 9.85 -33.27 -14.33
CA ALA A 314 9.95 -31.93 -14.92
C ALA A 314 10.75 -30.95 -14.02
N PHE A 315 10.53 -30.99 -12.71
CA PHE A 315 11.19 -30.10 -11.75
C PHE A 315 12.56 -30.63 -11.34
N ALA A 316 12.73 -31.95 -11.20
CA ALA A 316 14.01 -32.58 -10.93
C ALA A 316 15.06 -32.23 -11.99
N ARG A 317 14.66 -32.19 -13.28
CA ARG A 317 15.53 -31.77 -14.40
C ARG A 317 15.93 -30.29 -14.36
N SER A 318 15.18 -29.46 -13.66
CA SER A 318 15.46 -28.02 -13.52
C SER A 318 16.44 -27.72 -12.37
N ASN A 319 16.73 -28.69 -11.50
CA ASN A 319 17.62 -28.50 -10.36
C ASN A 319 19.07 -28.30 -10.86
N PRO A 320 19.68 -27.13 -10.60
CA PRO A 320 21.03 -26.85 -11.09
C PRO A 320 22.11 -27.68 -10.39
N ASN A 321 21.80 -28.34 -9.26
CA ASN A 321 22.74 -29.21 -8.54
C ASN A 321 22.90 -30.60 -9.15
N LEU A 322 22.01 -31.00 -10.08
CA LEU A 322 22.12 -32.26 -10.81
C LEU A 322 22.82 -32.00 -12.15
N GLU A 323 23.88 -32.75 -12.46
CA GLU A 323 24.45 -32.73 -13.82
C GLU A 323 23.34 -33.05 -14.84
N PRO A 324 23.30 -32.37 -16.00
CA PRO A 324 22.31 -32.68 -17.02
C PRO A 324 22.47 -34.15 -17.39
N MET A 325 21.41 -34.93 -17.16
CA MET A 325 21.35 -36.30 -17.67
C MET A 325 21.63 -36.21 -19.18
N PRO A 326 22.59 -36.99 -19.73
CA PRO A 326 22.86 -36.95 -21.15
C PRO A 326 21.53 -37.11 -21.88
N ALA A 327 21.27 -36.22 -22.83
CA ALA A 327 20.08 -36.29 -23.67
C ALA A 327 19.98 -37.73 -24.15
N SER A 328 18.89 -38.42 -23.80
CA SER A 328 18.62 -39.73 -24.35
C SER A 328 18.69 -39.60 -25.86
N ASP A 329 19.60 -40.36 -26.49
CA ASP A 329 19.77 -40.44 -27.94
C ASP A 329 18.42 -40.74 -28.61
N GLU A 330 17.67 -39.68 -28.94
CA GLU A 330 16.66 -39.72 -29.99
C GLU A 330 17.40 -39.49 -31.32
N GLY A 331 18.10 -40.52 -31.78
CA GLY A 331 18.93 -40.39 -32.98
C GLY A 331 19.61 -41.69 -33.40
N GLY A 332 18.84 -42.78 -33.50
CA GLY A 332 19.40 -44.09 -33.86
C GLY A 332 18.37 -45.12 -34.28
N ALA A 333 17.57 -44.81 -35.31
CA ALA A 333 16.93 -45.83 -36.12
C ALA A 333 16.88 -45.35 -37.57
N SER A 334 17.87 -45.82 -38.32
CA SER A 334 17.89 -45.97 -39.77
C SER A 334 16.67 -46.69 -40.31
#